data_AF-A0A9X9F5D4-F1
#
_entry.id   AF-A0A9X9F5D4-F1
#
_cell.length_a   1.000
_cell.length_b   1.000
_cell.length_c   1.000
_cell.angle_alpha   90.00
_cell.angle_beta   90.00
_cell.angle_gamma   90.00
#
_symmetry.space_group_name_H-M   'P 1'
#
loop_
_entity.id
_entity.type
_entity.pdbx_description
1 polymer ?
#
loop_
_entity_poly.entity_id
_entity_poly.type
_entity_poly.pdbx_seq_one_letter_code
_entity_poly.pdbx_strand_id
1 'polypeptide(L)'
;NNGSTETLAWIIRTITGKSLAENVSERIWSQIGMEENAYYVTDETKVEQASAGLNATARDMARFGQLLLNNGEYNGKQILPSSITKDIKNVQEDELAIALGASISYHNQWWIPHNEQGAFEVLGSYGQTLYIDPKANMVIVHFSSNATPSNEIHSVYSNMYIDIAHYLEKLPQ
;
A
#
# COMPACT_ATOMS: atom_id res chain seq x y z
N ASN A 1 -6.92 -5.71 -12.27
CA ASN A 1 -7.62 -4.93 -13.33
C ASN A 1 -7.90 -3.56 -12.77
N ASN A 2 -7.43 -2.48 -13.43
CA ASN A 2 -7.59 -1.10 -12.94
C ASN A 2 -9.05 -0.68 -12.80
N GLY A 3 -9.93 -1.14 -13.70
CA GLY A 3 -11.36 -0.80 -13.68
C GLY A 3 -12.08 -1.25 -12.40
N SER A 4 -11.58 -2.27 -11.71
CA SER A 4 -12.11 -2.67 -10.40
C SER A 4 -11.96 -1.56 -9.37
N THR A 5 -10.77 -0.95 -9.28
CA THR A 5 -10.49 0.16 -8.37
C THR A 5 -11.21 1.44 -8.79
N GLU A 6 -11.30 1.72 -10.10
CA GLU A 6 -12.10 2.86 -10.58
C GLU A 6 -13.58 2.72 -10.22
N THR A 7 -14.14 1.51 -10.29
CA THR A 7 -15.53 1.24 -9.89
C THR A 7 -15.73 1.44 -8.38
N LEU A 8 -14.80 0.98 -7.54
CA LEU A 8 -14.84 1.24 -6.10
C LEU A 8 -14.80 2.74 -5.79
N ALA A 9 -13.94 3.49 -6.48
CA ALA A 9 -13.87 4.94 -6.32
C ALA A 9 -15.14 5.65 -6.82
N TRP A 10 -15.78 5.15 -7.87
CA TRP A 10 -17.07 5.67 -8.31
C TRP A 10 -18.17 5.47 -7.25
N ILE A 11 -18.19 4.31 -6.58
CA ILE A 11 -19.08 4.07 -5.44
C ILE A 11 -18.81 5.09 -4.33
N ILE A 12 -17.53 5.31 -3.96
CA ILE A 12 -17.16 6.31 -2.93
C ILE A 12 -17.73 7.69 -3.29
N ARG A 13 -17.49 8.15 -4.52
CA ARG A 13 -17.98 9.46 -4.98
C ARG A 13 -19.51 9.55 -4.93
N THR A 14 -20.19 8.51 -5.40
CA THR A 14 -21.65 8.46 -5.46
C THR A 14 -22.28 8.50 -4.07
N ILE A 15 -21.76 7.71 -3.13
CA ILE A 15 -22.32 7.58 -1.78
C ILE A 15 -22.00 8.81 -0.92
N THR A 16 -20.81 9.37 -1.06
CA THR A 16 -20.36 10.49 -0.22
C THR A 16 -20.74 11.86 -0.79
N GLY A 17 -21.05 11.94 -2.09
CA GLY A 17 -21.29 13.20 -2.79
C GLY A 17 -20.04 14.08 -2.93
N LYS A 18 -18.84 13.52 -2.68
CA LYS A 18 -17.55 14.21 -2.71
C LYS A 18 -16.59 13.55 -3.68
N SER A 19 -15.60 14.30 -4.17
CA SER A 19 -14.55 13.75 -5.02
C SER A 19 -13.70 12.70 -4.28
N LEU A 20 -12.90 11.91 -5.00
CA LEU A 20 -12.00 10.96 -4.35
C LEU A 20 -10.90 11.71 -3.60
N ALA A 21 -10.37 12.79 -4.18
CA ALA A 21 -9.35 13.62 -3.55
C ALA A 21 -9.85 14.24 -2.24
N GLU A 22 -11.10 14.71 -2.20
CA GLU A 22 -11.73 15.22 -0.97
C GLU A 22 -11.86 14.12 0.08
N ASN A 23 -12.33 12.92 -0.31
CA ASN A 23 -12.45 11.80 0.62
C ASN A 23 -11.09 11.37 1.20
N VAL A 24 -10.05 11.27 0.37
CA VAL A 24 -8.70 10.93 0.84
C VAL A 24 -8.15 12.01 1.76
N SER A 25 -8.35 13.29 1.42
CA SER A 25 -7.91 14.43 2.24
C SER A 25 -8.57 14.41 3.62
N GLU A 26 -9.90 14.35 3.67
CA GLU A 26 -10.66 14.43 4.93
C GLU A 26 -10.43 13.22 5.83
N ARG A 27 -10.33 12.02 5.25
CA ARG A 27 -10.30 10.77 6.01
C ARG A 27 -8.89 10.33 6.38
N ILE A 28 -7.89 10.69 5.58
CA ILE A 28 -6.50 10.18 5.73
C ILE A 28 -5.52 11.34 5.74
N TRP A 29 -5.40 12.08 4.63
CA TRP A 29 -4.27 12.99 4.39
C TRP A 29 -4.17 14.11 5.43
N SER A 30 -5.29 14.69 5.84
CA SER A 30 -5.34 15.72 6.88
C SER A 30 -5.26 15.18 8.32
N GLN A 31 -5.33 13.86 8.51
CA GLN A 31 -5.53 13.25 9.82
C GLN A 31 -4.23 12.76 10.48
N ILE A 32 -3.17 12.51 9.70
CA ILE A 32 -1.96 11.80 10.17
C ILE A 32 -0.66 12.61 10.03
N GLY A 33 -0.78 13.94 10.02
CA GLY A 33 0.38 14.84 10.05
C GLY A 33 1.25 14.76 8.79
N MET A 34 0.62 14.66 7.62
CA MET A 34 1.33 14.76 6.33
C MET A 34 2.05 16.10 6.20
N GLU A 35 3.21 16.09 5.57
CA GLU A 35 4.04 17.28 5.33
C GLU A 35 3.54 18.08 4.14
N GLU A 36 3.16 17.40 3.05
CA GLU A 36 2.83 18.03 1.79
C GLU A 36 1.46 17.60 1.25
N ASN A 37 0.91 18.41 0.35
CA ASN A 37 -0.28 18.03 -0.40
C ASN A 37 0.04 16.90 -1.38
N ALA A 38 -0.85 15.89 -1.42
CA ALA A 38 -0.95 14.99 -2.55
C ALA A 38 -1.95 15.50 -3.59
N TYR A 39 -1.87 14.95 -4.80
CA TYR A 39 -2.88 15.19 -5.84
C TYR A 39 -3.12 13.94 -6.67
N TYR A 40 -4.29 13.88 -7.30
CA TYR A 40 -4.61 12.87 -8.29
C TYR A 40 -4.53 13.45 -9.69
N VAL A 41 -3.98 12.67 -10.62
CA VAL A 41 -4.23 12.87 -12.06
C VAL A 41 -5.70 12.58 -12.35
N THR A 42 -6.33 13.39 -13.20
CA THR A 42 -7.75 13.26 -13.56
C THR A 42 -7.94 13.12 -15.06
N ASP A 43 -9.12 12.64 -15.45
CA ASP A 43 -9.60 12.82 -16.82
C ASP A 43 -10.06 14.26 -17.10
N GLU A 44 -10.58 14.49 -18.31
CA GLU A 44 -11.07 15.80 -18.78
C GLU A 44 -12.26 16.32 -17.95
N THR A 45 -13.04 15.41 -17.36
CA THR A 45 -14.20 15.70 -16.51
C THR A 45 -13.84 15.85 -15.03
N LYS A 46 -12.55 15.82 -14.69
CA LYS A 46 -12.00 15.92 -13.33
C LYS A 46 -12.28 14.71 -12.45
N VAL A 47 -12.58 13.55 -13.04
CA VAL A 47 -12.64 12.29 -12.29
C VAL A 47 -11.22 11.78 -12.10
N GLU A 48 -10.85 11.54 -10.84
CA GLU A 48 -9.51 11.05 -10.48
C GLU A 48 -9.28 9.62 -10.96
N GLN A 49 -8.08 9.35 -11.47
CA GLN A 49 -7.60 8.00 -11.76
C GLN A 49 -7.28 7.29 -10.44
N ALA A 50 -8.25 6.60 -9.87
CA ALA A 50 -8.14 5.99 -8.54
C ALA A 50 -7.11 4.86 -8.49
N SER A 51 -6.93 4.15 -9.61
CA SER A 51 -6.05 2.98 -9.72
C SER A 51 -4.57 3.30 -9.89
N ALA A 52 -4.21 4.52 -10.32
CA ALA A 52 -2.83 4.84 -10.72
C ALA A 52 -2.42 6.32 -10.58
N GLY A 53 -3.35 7.24 -10.27
CA GLY A 53 -3.13 8.68 -10.45
C GLY A 53 -2.60 9.43 -9.23
N LEU A 54 -2.45 8.79 -8.07
CA LEU A 54 -2.02 9.46 -6.84
C LEU A 54 -0.53 9.83 -6.90
N ASN A 55 -0.22 11.09 -6.62
CA ASN A 55 1.13 11.60 -6.45
C ASN A 55 1.30 12.12 -5.02
N ALA A 56 2.38 11.72 -4.36
CA ALA A 56 2.68 12.06 -2.96
C ALA A 56 4.19 12.05 -2.70
N THR A 57 4.63 12.63 -1.58
CA THR A 57 6.03 12.52 -1.14
C THR A 57 6.31 11.15 -0.53
N ALA A 58 7.58 10.71 -0.59
CA ALA A 58 7.98 9.43 -0.01
C ALA A 58 7.76 9.38 1.52
N ARG A 59 8.00 10.50 2.22
CA ARG A 59 7.79 10.57 3.68
C ARG A 59 6.32 10.50 4.05
N ASP A 60 5.44 11.10 3.26
CA ASP A 60 3.99 11.03 3.50
C ASP A 60 3.42 9.64 3.21
N MET A 61 3.92 8.94 2.19
CA MET A 61 3.61 7.52 2.01
C MET A 61 4.15 6.66 3.16
N ALA A 62 5.29 7.02 3.75
CA ALA A 62 5.81 6.31 4.92
C ALA A 62 4.92 6.51 6.15
N ARG A 63 4.34 7.71 6.35
CA ARG A 63 3.32 7.94 7.39
C ARG A 63 2.07 7.11 7.17
N PHE A 64 1.60 7.00 5.92
CA PHE A 64 0.48 6.13 5.59
C PHE A 64 0.81 4.65 5.84
N GLY A 65 2.00 4.20 5.47
CA GLY A 65 2.49 2.86 5.82
C GLY A 65 2.56 2.63 7.33
N GLN A 66 3.05 3.61 8.10
CA GLN A 66 3.11 3.53 9.55
C GLN A 66 1.71 3.47 10.18
N LEU A 67 0.74 4.19 9.62
CA LEU A 67 -0.65 4.11 10.05
C LEU A 67 -1.18 2.68 9.92
N LEU A 68 -0.92 2.01 8.81
CA LEU A 68 -1.31 0.61 8.59
C LEU A 68 -0.54 -0.34 9.50
N LEU A 69 0.76 -0.13 9.69
CA LEU A 69 1.58 -0.89 10.63
C LEU A 69 1.04 -0.79 12.07
N ASN A 70 0.50 0.37 12.43
CA ASN A 70 -0.21 0.65 13.69
C ASN A 70 -1.69 0.22 13.66
N ASN A 71 -2.10 -0.63 12.72
CA ASN A 71 -3.48 -1.13 12.57
C ASN A 71 -4.54 -0.01 12.45
N GLY A 72 -4.19 1.08 11.76
CA GLY A 72 -5.10 2.19 11.48
C GLY A 72 -5.21 3.24 12.59
N GLU A 73 -4.40 3.14 13.66
CA GLU A 73 -4.40 4.08 14.78
C GLU A 73 -3.29 5.15 14.63
N TYR A 74 -3.64 6.40 14.93
CA TYR A 74 -2.70 7.51 15.03
C TYR A 74 -3.02 8.34 16.28
N ASN A 75 -2.05 8.47 17.19
CA ASN A 75 -2.17 9.21 18.45
C ASN A 75 -3.44 8.88 19.26
N GLY A 76 -3.78 7.59 19.40
CA GLY A 76 -4.97 7.14 20.14
C GLY A 76 -6.30 7.26 19.38
N LYS A 77 -6.29 7.76 18.13
CA LYS A 77 -7.48 7.87 17.29
C LYS A 77 -7.45 6.82 16.19
N GLN A 78 -8.55 6.07 16.05
CA GLN A 78 -8.75 5.14 14.94
C GLN A 78 -9.06 5.94 13.66
N ILE A 79 -8.10 6.04 12.74
CA ILE A 79 -8.24 6.77 11.47
C ILE A 79 -8.79 5.85 10.38
N LEU A 80 -8.23 4.64 10.28
CA LEU A 80 -8.69 3.58 9.40
C LEU A 80 -9.17 2.38 10.20
N PRO A 81 -10.14 1.59 9.72
CA PRO A 81 -10.55 0.36 10.39
C PRO A 81 -9.37 -0.59 10.60
N SER A 82 -9.19 -1.07 11.83
CA SER A 82 -8.15 -2.06 12.18
C SER A 82 -8.35 -3.40 11.47
N SER A 83 -9.56 -3.66 10.96
CA SER A 83 -9.87 -4.83 10.14
C SER A 83 -9.03 -4.88 8.87
N ILE A 84 -8.62 -3.74 8.28
CA ILE A 84 -7.83 -3.73 7.04
C ILE A 84 -6.56 -4.58 7.21
N THR A 85 -5.75 -4.29 8.23
CA THR A 85 -4.50 -5.01 8.45
C THR A 85 -4.72 -6.36 9.13
N LYS A 86 -5.77 -6.49 9.97
CA LYS A 86 -6.11 -7.78 10.58
C LYS A 86 -6.50 -8.81 9.50
N ASP A 87 -7.35 -8.43 8.56
CA ASP A 87 -7.85 -9.32 7.52
C ASP A 87 -6.71 -9.72 6.57
N ILE A 88 -5.86 -8.77 6.17
CA ILE A 88 -4.66 -9.04 5.36
C ILE A 88 -3.72 -10.04 6.06
N LYS A 89 -3.40 -9.82 7.34
CA LYS A 89 -2.49 -10.69 8.11
C LYS A 89 -3.05 -12.09 8.38
N ASN A 90 -4.36 -12.29 8.26
CA ASN A 90 -5.00 -13.57 8.51
C ASN A 90 -5.14 -14.45 7.25
N VAL A 91 -4.94 -13.89 6.05
CA VAL A 91 -4.97 -14.68 4.81
C VAL A 91 -3.89 -15.76 4.89
N GLN A 92 -4.26 -17.02 4.65
CA GLN A 92 -3.32 -18.15 4.57
C GLN A 92 -2.81 -18.34 3.13
N GLU A 93 -1.70 -19.06 2.94
CA GLU A 93 -1.01 -19.20 1.64
C GLU A 93 -1.88 -19.77 0.52
N ASP A 94 -2.84 -20.64 0.85
CA ASP A 94 -3.78 -21.26 -0.08
C ASP A 94 -5.09 -20.45 -0.27
N GLU A 95 -5.27 -19.37 0.49
CA GLU A 95 -6.45 -18.51 0.42
C GLU A 95 -6.21 -17.29 -0.46
N LEU A 96 -7.22 -16.92 -1.26
CA LEU A 96 -7.18 -15.72 -2.12
C LEU A 96 -5.92 -15.65 -3.02
N ALA A 97 -5.41 -16.83 -3.42
CA ALA A 97 -4.25 -16.95 -4.28
C ALA A 97 -4.47 -16.24 -5.62
N ILE A 98 -3.44 -15.57 -6.13
CA ILE A 98 -3.51 -14.78 -7.37
C ILE A 98 -3.71 -15.65 -8.62
N ALA A 99 -3.36 -16.92 -8.51
CA ALA A 99 -3.57 -17.96 -9.51
C ALA A 99 -3.58 -19.33 -8.82
N LEU A 100 -4.10 -20.35 -9.50
CA LEU A 100 -4.10 -21.71 -8.99
C LEU A 100 -2.66 -22.18 -8.70
N GLY A 101 -2.38 -22.51 -7.44
CA GLY A 101 -1.05 -22.97 -6.99
C GLY A 101 -0.01 -21.87 -6.80
N ALA A 102 -0.40 -20.58 -6.86
CA ALA A 102 0.49 -19.49 -6.51
C ALA A 102 0.63 -19.38 -4.98
N SER A 103 1.85 -19.13 -4.50
CA SER A 103 2.13 -18.85 -3.08
C SER A 103 1.88 -17.39 -2.69
N ILE A 104 1.42 -16.54 -3.63
CA ILE A 104 1.12 -15.13 -3.38
C ILE A 104 -0.40 -14.98 -3.38
N SER A 105 -0.92 -14.29 -2.37
CA SER A 105 -2.33 -13.93 -2.28
C SER A 105 -2.56 -12.44 -2.55
N TYR A 106 -3.81 -12.07 -2.83
CA TYR A 106 -4.22 -10.68 -2.98
C TYR A 106 -5.55 -10.41 -2.27
N HIS A 107 -5.57 -9.45 -1.35
CA HIS A 107 -6.77 -9.13 -0.57
C HIS A 107 -6.91 -7.63 -0.33
N ASN A 108 -8.12 -7.09 -0.49
CA ASN A 108 -8.45 -5.67 -0.20
C ASN A 108 -7.48 -4.65 -0.81
N GLN A 109 -7.02 -4.90 -2.04
CA GLN A 109 -6.07 -4.08 -2.81
C GLN A 109 -4.57 -4.28 -2.47
N TRP A 110 -4.22 -5.24 -1.61
CA TRP A 110 -2.84 -5.52 -1.17
C TRP A 110 -2.35 -6.89 -1.62
N TRP A 111 -1.07 -6.96 -1.98
CA TRP A 111 -0.35 -8.20 -2.23
C TRP A 111 0.18 -8.79 -0.93
N ILE A 112 0.11 -10.11 -0.82
CA ILE A 112 0.52 -10.88 0.35
C ILE A 112 1.50 -11.94 -0.12
N PRO A 113 2.81 -11.69 -0.04
CA PRO A 113 3.85 -12.59 -0.56
C PRO A 113 4.08 -13.83 0.30
N HIS A 114 3.51 -13.90 1.51
CA HIS A 114 3.73 -14.99 2.47
C HIS A 114 5.21 -15.25 2.78
N ASN A 115 6.01 -14.18 2.81
CA ASN A 115 7.42 -14.26 3.22
C ASN A 115 7.56 -14.48 4.73
N GLU A 116 8.78 -14.75 5.20
CA GLU A 116 9.06 -15.05 6.61
C GLU A 116 8.79 -13.89 7.59
N GLN A 117 8.56 -12.68 7.06
CA GLN A 117 8.26 -11.48 7.81
C GLN A 117 6.76 -11.26 7.98
N GLY A 118 5.91 -12.01 7.27
CA GLY A 118 4.47 -11.76 7.22
C GLY A 118 4.16 -10.39 6.63
N ALA A 119 5.01 -9.91 5.72
CA ALA A 119 4.86 -8.59 5.12
C ALA A 119 3.68 -8.56 4.13
N PHE A 120 3.20 -7.36 3.87
CA PHE A 120 2.23 -7.08 2.81
C PHE A 120 2.59 -5.79 2.10
N GLU A 121 2.23 -5.68 0.83
CA GLU A 121 2.72 -4.60 -0.02
C GLU A 121 1.73 -4.18 -1.10
N VAL A 122 1.93 -2.98 -1.63
CA VAL A 122 1.29 -2.53 -2.86
C VAL A 122 2.37 -2.15 -3.87
N LEU A 123 2.20 -2.64 -5.09
CA LEU A 123 3.15 -2.52 -6.19
C LEU A 123 2.59 -1.60 -7.27
N GLY A 124 3.48 -0.83 -7.90
CA GLY A 124 3.16 0.02 -9.05
C GLY A 124 4.18 -0.14 -10.18
N SER A 125 3.71 0.07 -11.41
CA SER A 125 4.55 0.10 -12.61
C SER A 125 5.72 1.07 -12.44
N TYR A 126 6.84 0.79 -13.10
CA TYR A 126 8.07 1.60 -13.06
C TYR A 126 8.85 1.56 -11.73
N GLY A 127 8.52 0.61 -10.85
CA GLY A 127 9.30 0.29 -9.64
C GLY A 127 8.78 0.96 -8.37
N GLN A 128 7.46 1.11 -8.23
CA GLN A 128 6.86 1.67 -7.02
C GLN A 128 6.56 0.55 -6.02
N THR A 129 6.91 0.76 -4.75
CA THR A 129 6.55 -0.15 -3.67
C THR A 129 6.25 0.64 -2.39
N LEU A 130 5.13 0.32 -1.76
CA LEU A 130 4.94 0.55 -0.33
C LEU A 130 4.87 -0.83 0.33
N TYR A 131 5.89 -1.14 1.12
CA TYR A 131 6.09 -2.43 1.78
C TYR A 131 6.01 -2.26 3.29
N ILE A 132 5.23 -3.11 3.94
CA ILE A 132 4.98 -3.06 5.39
C ILE A 132 5.36 -4.40 6.00
N ASP A 133 6.34 -4.39 6.89
CA ASP A 133 6.81 -5.54 7.65
C ASP A 133 6.33 -5.42 9.11
N PRO A 134 5.30 -6.20 9.49
CA PRO A 134 4.78 -6.17 10.86
C PRO A 134 5.70 -6.85 11.87
N LYS A 135 6.58 -7.76 11.45
CA LYS A 135 7.47 -8.52 12.34
C LYS A 135 8.64 -7.65 12.78
N ALA A 136 9.30 -6.96 11.84
CA ALA A 136 10.39 -6.03 12.12
C ALA A 136 9.94 -4.60 12.46
N ASN A 137 8.63 -4.35 12.48
CA ASN A 137 8.03 -3.02 12.68
C ASN A 137 8.64 -1.98 11.72
N MET A 138 8.66 -2.31 10.43
CA MET A 138 9.35 -1.54 9.40
C MET A 138 8.41 -1.19 8.24
N VAL A 139 8.60 0.01 7.69
CA VAL A 139 7.96 0.47 6.46
C VAL A 139 9.04 0.86 5.46
N ILE A 140 8.93 0.37 4.23
CA ILE A 140 9.77 0.80 3.12
C ILE A 140 8.89 1.47 2.07
N VAL A 141 9.29 2.68 1.67
CA VAL A 141 8.73 3.39 0.52
C VAL A 141 9.81 3.45 -0.55
N HIS A 142 9.48 2.93 -1.73
CA HIS A 142 10.36 2.92 -2.88
C HIS A 142 9.64 3.55 -4.06
N PHE A 143 10.13 4.71 -4.51
CA PHE A 143 9.70 5.32 -5.76
C PHE A 143 10.80 5.21 -6.80
N SER A 144 10.39 4.90 -8.03
CA SER A 144 11.28 4.76 -9.17
C SER A 144 10.59 5.32 -10.42
N SER A 145 11.38 5.60 -11.45
CA SER A 145 10.88 6.00 -12.77
C SER A 145 11.50 5.12 -13.85
N ASN A 146 11.59 3.80 -13.59
CA ASN A 146 12.27 2.86 -14.47
C ASN A 146 11.31 2.34 -15.55
N ALA A 147 11.41 2.88 -16.77
CA ALA A 147 10.51 2.54 -17.87
C ALA A 147 10.50 1.04 -18.24
N THR A 148 11.63 0.36 -18.09
CA THR A 148 11.82 -1.05 -18.47
C THR A 148 12.60 -1.78 -17.38
N PRO A 149 11.95 -2.13 -16.25
CA PRO A 149 12.60 -2.91 -15.21
C PRO A 149 13.04 -4.27 -15.76
N SER A 150 14.18 -4.77 -15.29
CA SER A 150 14.59 -6.14 -15.62
C SER A 150 13.62 -7.13 -14.97
N ASN A 151 13.56 -8.35 -15.48
CA ASN A 151 12.64 -9.37 -14.95
C ASN A 151 12.99 -9.78 -13.51
N GLU A 152 14.25 -9.60 -13.11
CA GLU A 152 14.79 -10.05 -11.84
C GLU A 152 14.67 -8.98 -10.74
N ILE A 153 14.55 -7.70 -11.12
CA ILE A 153 14.74 -6.59 -10.17
C ILE A 153 13.73 -6.60 -9.03
N HIS A 154 12.49 -7.04 -9.29
CA HIS A 154 11.48 -7.15 -8.24
C HIS A 154 11.88 -8.18 -7.18
N SER A 155 12.33 -9.38 -7.60
CA SER A 155 12.80 -10.41 -6.66
C SER A 155 14.04 -9.96 -5.88
N VAL A 156 14.95 -9.22 -6.52
CA VAL A 156 16.11 -8.62 -5.84
C VAL A 156 15.65 -7.65 -4.74
N TYR A 157 14.72 -6.75 -5.05
CA TYR A 157 14.19 -5.81 -4.05
C TYR A 157 13.45 -6.50 -2.91
N SER A 158 12.60 -7.50 -3.21
CA SER A 158 11.86 -8.23 -2.17
C SER A 158 12.79 -8.91 -1.16
N ASN A 159 13.90 -9.52 -1.62
CA ASN A 159 14.91 -10.10 -0.72
C ASN A 159 15.70 -9.02 0.03
N MET A 160 16.08 -7.94 -0.66
CA MET A 160 16.78 -6.81 -0.03
C MET A 160 15.99 -6.22 1.14
N TYR A 161 14.65 -6.14 1.03
CA TYR A 161 13.82 -5.64 2.13
C TYR A 161 13.89 -6.55 3.37
N ILE A 162 13.95 -7.87 3.19
CA ILE A 162 14.12 -8.84 4.27
C ILE A 162 15.51 -8.69 4.91
N ASP A 163 16.56 -8.58 4.09
CA ASP A 163 17.94 -8.40 4.59
C ASP A 163 18.08 -7.10 5.41
N ILE A 164 17.44 -6.02 4.98
CA ILE A 164 17.38 -4.75 5.72
C ILE A 164 16.64 -4.96 7.07
N ALA A 165 15.52 -5.69 7.07
CA ALA A 165 14.77 -5.98 8.28
C ALA A 165 15.64 -6.74 9.31
N HIS A 166 16.29 -7.83 8.89
CA HIS A 166 17.19 -8.61 9.75
C HIS A 166 18.35 -7.77 10.29
N TYR A 167 18.93 -6.92 9.45
CA TYR A 167 20.00 -6.00 9.85
C TYR A 167 19.53 -5.02 10.95
N LEU A 168 18.34 -4.43 10.79
CA LEU A 168 17.78 -3.48 11.77
C LEU A 168 17.41 -4.17 13.10
N GLU A 169 16.95 -5.41 13.06
CA GLU A 169 16.65 -6.22 14.25
C GLU A 169 17.90 -6.79 14.95
N LYS A 170 19.09 -6.64 14.35
CA LYS A 170 20.36 -7.19 14.83
C LYS A 170 20.35 -8.71 15.00
N LEU A 171 19.59 -9.41 14.16
CA LEU A 171 19.57 -10.87 14.13
C LEU A 171 20.88 -11.39 13.51
N PRO A 172 21.45 -12.50 14.01
CA PRO A 172 22.47 -13.23 13.25
C PRO A 172 21.81 -13.78 11.98
N GLN A 173 22.40 -13.49 10.83
CA GLN A 173 22.01 -14.03 9.53
C GLN A 173 22.23 -15.54 9.46
#